data_AF-A0A7C9A4D3-F1
#
_entry.id   AF-A0A7C9A4D3-F1
#
_cell.length_a   1.000
_cell.length_b   1.000
_cell.length_c   1.000
_cell.angle_alpha   90.00
_cell.angle_beta   90.00
_cell.angle_gamma   90.00
#
_symmetry.space_group_name_H-M   'P 1'
#
loop_
_entity.id
_entity.type
_entity.pdbx_description
1 polymer ?
#
loop_
_entity_poly.entity_id
_entity_poly.type
_entity_poly.pdbx_seq_one_letter_code
_entity_poly.pdbx_strand_id
1 'polypeptide(L)'
;LDKLIRLLETPTFAYLRLQLLEPGRYTWLLKTLYGLLMLLPQQSAAFKILRIRLKTVPSYSFNSGQPYNTASATFYSRGLNCMATQDGEVNQGNAPNGINLALKLEQFQQMQQHHRSYVKSQEK
;
A
#
# COMPACT_ATOMS: atom_id res chain seq x y z
N LEU A 1 -17.45 0.13 17.81
CA LEU A 1 -16.22 -0.41 17.17
C LEU A 1 -15.10 -0.65 18.20
N ASP A 2 -14.88 0.25 19.14
CA ASP A 2 -13.84 0.12 20.18
C ASP A 2 -13.92 -1.18 21.00
N LYS A 3 -15.12 -1.62 21.37
CA LYS A 3 -15.33 -2.91 22.05
C LYS A 3 -14.90 -4.11 21.19
N LEU A 4 -15.16 -4.07 19.88
CA LEU A 4 -14.77 -5.13 18.94
C LEU A 4 -13.24 -5.21 18.82
N ILE A 5 -12.56 -4.06 18.73
CA ILE A 5 -11.10 -4.04 18.65
C ILE A 5 -10.47 -4.47 19.97
N ARG A 6 -11.05 -4.05 21.10
CA ARG A 6 -10.64 -4.57 22.41
C ARG A 6 -10.83 -6.08 22.49
N LEU A 7 -11.89 -6.61 21.87
CA LEU A 7 -12.12 -8.05 21.76
C LEU A 7 -11.06 -8.73 20.87
N LEU A 8 -10.63 -8.11 19.77
CA LEU A 8 -9.54 -8.63 18.93
C LEU A 8 -8.20 -8.76 19.69
N GLU A 9 -7.98 -7.95 20.72
CA GLU A 9 -6.82 -8.07 21.62
C GLU A 9 -6.98 -9.20 22.66
N THR A 10 -8.20 -9.67 22.93
CA THR A 10 -8.42 -10.78 23.88
C THR A 10 -7.90 -12.10 23.31
N PRO A 11 -7.46 -13.04 24.17
CA PRO A 11 -6.92 -14.33 23.73
C PRO A 11 -7.89 -15.16 22.90
N THR A 12 -9.21 -14.93 23.00
CA THR A 12 -10.24 -15.56 22.18
C THR A 12 -9.98 -15.36 20.67
N PHE A 13 -9.35 -14.25 20.28
CA PHE A 13 -9.01 -13.93 18.90
C PHE A 13 -7.54 -14.18 18.55
N ALA A 14 -6.80 -14.97 19.35
CA ALA A 14 -5.42 -15.33 19.04
C ALA A 14 -5.30 -16.02 17.67
N TYR A 15 -6.27 -16.86 17.31
CA TYR A 15 -6.30 -17.53 16.01
C TYR A 15 -6.41 -16.52 14.84
N LEU A 16 -7.25 -15.50 14.96
CA LEU A 16 -7.38 -14.44 13.96
C LEU A 16 -6.06 -13.64 13.82
N ARG A 17 -5.35 -13.42 14.92
CA ARG A 17 -4.00 -12.82 14.91
C ARG A 17 -2.95 -13.70 14.26
N LEU A 18 -3.04 -15.02 14.38
CA LEU A 18 -2.18 -15.95 13.65
C LEU A 18 -2.50 -15.96 12.15
N GLN A 19 -3.78 -15.92 11.77
CA GLN A 19 -4.19 -15.79 10.37
C GLN A 19 -3.69 -14.49 9.72
N LEU A 20 -3.60 -13.41 10.50
CA LEU A 20 -2.98 -12.15 10.08
C LEU A 20 -1.50 -12.31 9.71
N LEU A 21 -0.76 -13.25 10.30
CA LEU A 21 0.62 -13.57 9.90
C LEU A 21 0.71 -14.35 8.58
N GLU A 22 -0.42 -14.90 8.09
CA GLU A 22 -0.52 -15.59 6.79
C GLU A 22 -1.32 -14.76 5.77
N PRO A 23 -0.84 -13.57 5.36
CA PRO A 23 -1.57 -12.67 4.46
C PRO A 23 -1.85 -13.28 3.07
N GLY A 24 -1.10 -14.32 2.67
CA GLY A 24 -1.32 -15.03 1.40
C GLY A 24 -2.60 -15.87 1.37
N ARG A 25 -3.05 -16.36 2.53
CA ARG A 25 -4.26 -17.20 2.63
C ARG A 25 -5.50 -16.40 3.02
N TYR A 26 -5.32 -15.29 3.73
CA TYR A 26 -6.41 -14.51 4.33
C TYR A 26 -6.41 -13.03 3.90
N THR A 27 -6.35 -12.78 2.59
CA THR A 27 -6.33 -11.42 2.01
C THR A 27 -7.57 -10.59 2.36
N TRP A 28 -8.75 -11.21 2.35
CA TRP A 28 -10.02 -10.54 2.70
C TRP A 28 -10.09 -10.13 4.16
N LEU A 29 -9.56 -10.96 5.07
CA LEU A 29 -9.49 -10.64 6.49
C LEU A 29 -8.67 -9.37 6.73
N LEU A 30 -7.49 -9.31 6.10
CA LEU A 30 -6.62 -8.15 6.15
C LEU A 30 -7.32 -6.90 5.61
N LYS A 31 -7.99 -7.02 4.46
CA LYS A 31 -8.73 -5.90 3.84
C LYS A 31 -9.87 -5.41 4.74
N THR A 32 -10.61 -6.32 5.35
CA THR A 32 -11.69 -5.97 6.30
C THR A 32 -11.14 -5.27 7.53
N LEU A 33 -10.01 -5.72 8.09
CA LEU A 33 -9.39 -5.07 9.25
C LEU A 33 -8.86 -3.66 8.92
N TYR A 34 -8.30 -3.45 7.74
CA TYR A 34 -7.93 -2.11 7.27
C TYR A 34 -9.17 -1.23 7.02
N GLY A 35 -10.26 -1.79 6.49
CA GLY A 35 -11.54 -1.08 6.37
C GLY A 35 -12.11 -0.68 7.74
N LEU A 36 -12.02 -1.58 8.73
CA LEU A 36 -12.36 -1.26 10.13
C LEU A 36 -11.46 -0.16 10.68
N LEU A 37 -10.15 -0.18 10.39
CA LEU A 37 -9.21 0.87 10.79
C LEU A 37 -9.62 2.24 10.24
N MET A 38 -10.08 2.31 8.98
CA MET A 38 -10.53 3.56 8.35
C MET A 38 -11.83 4.13 8.95
N LEU A 39 -12.63 3.30 9.62
CA LEU A 39 -13.89 3.72 10.24
C LEU A 39 -13.70 4.29 11.65
N LEU A 40 -12.52 4.16 12.26
CA LEU A 40 -12.28 4.64 13.62
C LEU A 40 -11.75 6.08 13.65
N PRO A 41 -12.14 6.88 14.66
CA PRO A 41 -11.49 8.15 14.94
C PRO A 41 -9.99 7.95 15.23
N GLN A 42 -9.12 8.75 14.60
CA GLN A 42 -7.66 8.67 14.77
C GLN A 42 -7.19 8.82 16.22
N GLN A 43 -7.98 9.51 17.05
CA GLN A 43 -7.66 9.75 18.46
C GLN A 43 -8.00 8.55 19.35
N SER A 44 -8.75 7.57 18.85
CA SER A 44 -9.17 6.41 19.63
C SER A 44 -7.98 5.51 19.98
N ALA A 45 -7.98 5.01 21.23
CA ALA A 45 -7.06 3.97 21.65
C ALA A 45 -7.19 2.69 20.80
N ALA A 46 -8.41 2.35 20.38
CA ALA A 46 -8.67 1.20 19.52
C ALA A 46 -8.00 1.37 18.14
N PHE A 47 -8.01 2.58 17.58
CA PHE A 47 -7.30 2.87 16.33
C PHE A 47 -5.80 2.61 16.46
N LYS A 48 -5.17 3.12 17.53
CA LYS A 48 -3.73 2.94 17.78
C LYS A 48 -3.35 1.47 17.90
N ILE A 49 -4.13 0.71 18.67
CA ILE A 49 -3.93 -0.73 18.88
C ILE A 49 -4.02 -1.49 17.55
N LEU A 50 -5.12 -1.31 16.81
CA LEU A 50 -5.34 -2.02 15.56
C LEU A 50 -4.27 -1.66 14.52
N ARG A 51 -3.87 -0.39 14.44
CA ARG A 51 -2.78 0.07 13.56
C ARG A 51 -1.45 -0.61 13.87
N ILE A 52 -1.08 -0.73 15.16
CA ILE A 52 0.16 -1.40 15.56
C ILE A 52 0.13 -2.87 15.14
N ARG A 53 -0.98 -3.58 15.39
CA ARG A 53 -1.14 -4.99 14.99
C ARG A 53 -1.02 -5.17 13.49
N LEU A 54 -1.68 -4.32 12.72
CA LEU A 54 -1.63 -4.37 11.26
C LEU A 54 -0.25 -4.00 10.71
N LYS A 55 0.49 -3.10 11.37
CA LYS A 55 1.86 -2.73 10.97
C LYS A 55 2.87 -3.86 11.23
N THR A 56 2.62 -4.72 12.22
CA THR A 56 3.48 -5.90 12.49
C THR A 56 3.20 -7.08 11.56
N VAL A 57 2.14 -7.03 10.76
CA VAL A 57 1.85 -8.07 9.77
C VAL A 57 2.87 -7.98 8.62
N PRO A 58 3.51 -9.09 8.23
CA PRO A 58 4.42 -9.11 7.09
C PRO A 58 3.74 -8.57 5.82
N SER A 59 4.36 -7.57 5.19
CA SER A 59 3.89 -7.05 3.90
C SER A 59 4.07 -8.11 2.83
N TYR A 60 3.01 -8.81 2.47
CA TYR A 60 3.02 -9.70 1.32
C TYR A 60 2.93 -8.87 0.06
N SER A 61 3.99 -8.89 -0.75
CA SER A 61 3.90 -8.51 -2.15
C SER A 61 2.95 -9.49 -2.82
N PHE A 62 1.69 -9.09 -2.94
CA PHE A 62 0.73 -9.78 -3.80
C PHE A 62 1.31 -9.71 -5.21
N ASN A 63 2.06 -10.75 -5.59
CA ASN A 63 2.55 -10.90 -6.94
C ASN A 63 1.32 -11.24 -7.78
N SER A 64 0.62 -10.18 -8.18
CA SER A 64 -0.52 -10.24 -9.08
C SER A 64 -0.01 -10.67 -10.46
N GLY A 65 0.28 -11.95 -10.62
CA GLY A 65 0.40 -12.59 -11.93
C GLY A 65 -0.96 -12.73 -12.63
N GLN A 66 -1.90 -11.81 -12.38
CA GLN A 66 -3.24 -11.84 -12.95
C GLN A 66 -3.62 -10.44 -13.47
N PRO A 67 -3.72 -10.26 -14.79
CA PRO A 67 -4.09 -8.99 -15.42
C PRO A 67 -5.61 -8.85 -15.40
N TYR A 68 -6.22 -8.68 -14.23
CA TYR A 68 -7.52 -8.03 -14.18
C TYR A 68 -7.29 -6.56 -13.86
N ASN A 69 -7.70 -5.70 -14.80
CA ASN A 69 -7.68 -4.25 -14.69
C ASN A 69 -8.36 -3.81 -13.39
N THR A 70 -7.57 -3.50 -12.36
CA THR A 70 -8.03 -2.79 -11.18
C THR A 70 -6.90 -1.90 -10.70
N ALA A 71 -6.79 -0.73 -11.34
CA ALA A 71 -5.79 0.31 -11.06
C ALA A 71 -5.77 0.82 -9.61
N SER A 72 -6.75 0.41 -8.77
CA SER A 72 -6.83 0.78 -7.37
C SER A 72 -6.10 -0.17 -6.42
N ALA A 73 -5.77 -1.42 -6.81
CA ALA A 73 -5.17 -2.39 -5.88
C ALA A 73 -3.71 -2.10 -5.51
N THR A 74 -2.97 -1.43 -6.39
CA THR A 74 -1.53 -1.13 -6.21
C THR A 74 -1.27 0.03 -5.23
N PHE A 75 -2.27 0.86 -4.93
CA PHE A 75 -2.07 2.05 -4.08
C PHE A 75 -2.02 1.74 -2.58
N TYR A 76 -2.78 0.76 -2.09
CA TYR A 76 -2.88 0.50 -0.66
C TYR A 76 -1.65 -0.24 -0.09
N SER A 77 -1.00 -1.11 -0.88
CA SER A 77 0.24 -1.79 -0.49
C SER A 77 1.44 -0.84 -0.51
N ARG A 78 1.43 0.12 -1.42
CA ARG A 78 2.54 1.05 -1.64
C ARG A 78 2.50 2.28 -0.73
N GLY A 79 1.32 2.71 -0.30
CA GLY A 79 1.13 3.85 0.62
C GLY A 79 1.53 3.59 2.07
N LEU A 80 1.73 2.32 2.48
CA LEU A 80 2.13 1.97 3.86
C LEU A 80 3.64 1.72 4.00
N ASN A 81 4.36 1.43 2.91
CA ASN A 81 5.82 1.22 2.94
C ASN A 81 6.64 2.51 3.04
N CYS A 82 6.06 3.70 2.85
CA CYS A 82 6.80 4.98 2.88
C CYS A 82 6.99 5.59 4.28
N MET A 83 6.38 5.03 5.33
CA MET A 83 6.59 5.46 6.73
C MET A 83 7.62 4.58 7.46
N ALA A 84 8.64 4.10 6.75
CA ALA A 84 9.86 3.58 7.34
C ALA A 84 10.94 4.66 7.22
N THR A 85 11.01 5.56 8.20
CA THR A 85 12.24 6.33 8.45
C THR A 85 13.31 5.33 8.86
N GLN A 86 14.27 5.09 7.98
CA GLN A 86 15.57 4.51 8.30
C GLN A 86 16.63 5.44 7.72
N ASP A 87 17.16 6.30 8.60
CA ASP A 87 18.52 6.79 8.47
C ASP A 87 19.46 5.59 8.43
N GLY A 88 20.26 5.48 7.37
CA GLY A 88 21.23 4.40 7.19
C GLY A 88 21.66 4.27 5.73
N GLU A 89 22.91 4.63 5.46
CA GLU A 89 23.55 4.54 4.15
C GLU A 89 23.65 3.09 3.61
N VAL A 90 23.78 3.00 2.28
CA VAL A 90 24.30 1.89 1.46
C VAL A 90 23.39 0.65 1.31
N ASN A 91 22.81 0.43 0.11
CA ASN A 91 23.44 -0.35 -0.97
C ASN A 91 22.50 -0.48 -2.18
N GLN A 92 23.08 -0.37 -3.36
CA GLN A 92 22.42 -0.43 -4.66
C GLN A 92 22.08 -1.88 -4.98
N GLY A 93 20.80 -2.24 -4.91
CA GLY A 93 20.39 -3.61 -5.19
C GLY A 93 18.89 -3.78 -5.12
N ASN A 94 18.24 -3.57 -6.27
CA ASN A 94 16.89 -4.04 -6.56
C ASN A 94 15.78 -3.40 -5.72
N ALA A 95 15.43 -2.14 -6.01
CA ALA A 95 14.18 -1.56 -5.54
C ALA A 95 13.01 -2.23 -6.31
N PRO A 96 12.25 -3.17 -5.72
CA PRO A 96 11.11 -3.74 -6.41
C PRO A 96 10.01 -2.69 -6.30
N ASN A 97 9.63 -2.13 -7.44
CA ASN A 97 8.56 -1.14 -7.54
C ASN A 97 8.87 0.13 -6.73
N GLY A 98 9.92 0.88 -7.07
CA GLY A 98 9.94 2.35 -6.98
C GLY A 98 9.25 2.90 -8.23
N ILE A 99 8.28 3.83 -8.13
CA ILE A 99 7.83 4.57 -9.31
C ILE A 99 9.07 5.30 -9.76
N ASN A 100 9.63 4.89 -10.89
CA ASN A 100 10.86 5.46 -11.40
C ASN A 100 10.51 6.86 -11.96
N LEU A 101 10.48 7.84 -11.06
CA LEU A 101 10.12 9.23 -11.35
C LEU A 101 10.97 9.79 -12.48
N ALA A 102 12.25 9.39 -12.54
CA ALA A 102 13.14 9.74 -13.64
C ALA A 102 12.62 9.24 -15.00
N LEU A 103 12.32 7.94 -15.13
CA LEU A 103 11.76 7.40 -16.39
C LEU A 103 10.40 8.02 -16.74
N LYS A 104 9.56 8.28 -15.74
CA LYS A 104 8.23 8.86 -15.96
C LYS A 104 8.31 10.33 -16.42
N LEU A 105 9.29 11.07 -15.89
CA LEU A 105 9.56 12.45 -16.28
C LEU A 105 10.08 12.52 -17.72
N GLU A 106 11.00 11.61 -18.07
CA GLU A 106 11.52 11.49 -19.43
C GLU A 106 10.40 11.22 -20.45
N GLN A 107 9.51 10.25 -20.14
CA GLN A 107 8.36 9.93 -20.97
C GLN A 107 7.43 11.15 -21.15
N PHE A 108 7.18 11.92 -20.08
CA PHE A 108 6.36 13.12 -20.18
C PHE A 108 7.01 14.18 -21.07
N GLN A 109 8.32 14.36 -20.96
CA GLN A 109 9.07 15.33 -21.76
C GLN A 109 9.04 14.97 -23.25
N GLN A 110 9.18 13.69 -23.60
CA GLN A 110 9.01 13.21 -24.97
C GLN A 110 7.61 13.50 -25.52
N MET A 111 6.57 13.23 -24.71
CA MET A 111 5.19 13.48 -25.11
C MET A 111 4.91 14.96 -25.37
N GLN A 112 5.48 15.85 -24.56
CA GLN A 112 5.39 17.30 -24.75
C GLN A 112 6.08 17.75 -26.06
N GLN A 113 7.25 17.19 -26.38
CA GLN A 113 7.96 17.50 -27.63
C GLN A 113 7.15 17.06 -28.86
N HIS A 114 6.57 15.84 -28.81
CA HIS A 114 5.72 15.32 -29.88
C HIS A 114 4.44 16.15 -30.06
N HIS A 115 3.82 16.59 -28.97
CA HIS A 115 2.65 17.46 -29.06
C HIS A 115 2.99 18.83 -29.65
N ARG A 116 4.14 19.40 -29.25
CA ARG A 116 4.60 20.71 -29.76
C ARG A 116 4.94 20.69 -31.25
N SER A 117 5.47 19.58 -31.78
CA SER A 117 5.68 19.44 -33.23
C SER A 117 4.36 19.31 -33.98
N TYR A 118 3.42 18.51 -33.47
CA TYR A 118 2.09 18.35 -34.07
C TYR A 118 1.30 19.66 -34.15
N VAL A 119 1.28 20.44 -33.07
CA VAL A 119 0.59 21.75 -33.03
C VAL A 119 1.20 22.72 -34.05
N LYS A 120 2.53 22.78 -34.16
CA LYS A 120 3.20 23.62 -35.15
C LYS A 120 2.92 23.21 -36.60
N SER A 121 2.66 21.93 -36.85
CA SER A 121 2.27 21.44 -38.18
C SER A 121 0.82 21.76 -38.55
N GLN A 122 -0.05 22.02 -37.57
CA GLN A 122 -1.44 22.45 -37.78
C GLN A 122 -1.56 23.97 -38.05
N GLU A 123 -0.55 24.75 -37.68
CA GLU A 123 -0.50 26.22 -37.90
C GLU A 123 0.07 26.63 -39.27
N LYS A 124 0.28 25.68 -40.19
CA LYS A 124 0.88 25.93 -41.51
C LYS A 124 -0.05 25.51 -42.63
#